data_AF-E3MR25-F1
#
_entry.id   AF-E3MR25-F1
#
_cell.length_a   1.000
_cell.length_b   1.000
_cell.length_c   1.000
_cell.angle_alpha   90.00
_cell.angle_beta   90.00
_cell.angle_gamma   90.00
#
_symmetry.space_group_name_H-M   'P 1'
#
loop_
_entity.id
_entity.type
_entity.pdbx_description
1 polymer ?
#
loop_
_entity_poly.entity_id
_entity_poly.type
_entity_poly.pdbx_seq_one_letter_code
_entity_poly.pdbx_strand_id
1 'polypeptide(L)' 'MFSFNINGKEDENPSINLIHSSYSREKMLTLNGSPICFLRPALFYNVVRDLPELLRLAPSPDDRLVSLLTTQQSE' A
#
# COMPACT_ATOMS: atom_id res chain seq x y z
N MET A 1 -11.33 -1.46 8.63
CA MET A 1 -10.89 -0.10 8.22
C MET A 1 -11.26 0.82 9.37
N PHE A 2 -10.27 1.44 10.03
CA PHE A 2 -10.53 2.42 11.07
C PHE A 2 -11.06 3.69 10.41
N SER A 3 -12.33 4.01 10.64
CA SER A 3 -12.92 5.29 10.29
C SER A 3 -13.26 6.00 11.60
N PHE A 4 -12.46 7.01 11.96
CA PHE A 4 -12.87 8.00 12.93
C PHE A 4 -13.82 8.98 12.22
N ASN A 5 -15.04 9.12 12.74
CA ASN A 5 -15.92 10.21 12.34
C ASN A 5 -16.20 11.08 13.57
N ILE A 6 -15.68 12.31 13.55
CA ILE A 6 -15.82 13.32 14.59
C ILE A 6 -16.98 14.23 14.19
N ASN A 7 -18.18 13.69 14.04
CA ASN A 7 -19.38 14.52 14.08
C ASN A 7 -20.60 13.66 14.34
N GLY A 8 -21.23 13.86 15.49
CA GLY A 8 -22.49 13.22 15.83
C GLY A 8 -23.62 13.85 15.05
N LYS A 9 -23.95 13.27 13.89
CA LYS A 9 -25.31 13.27 13.35
C LYS A 9 -25.57 11.93 12.66
N GLU A 10 -26.65 11.31 13.13
CA GLU A 10 -27.20 10.05 12.64
C GLU A 10 -27.69 10.25 11.21
N ASP A 11 -27.01 9.63 10.24
CA ASP A 11 -27.54 9.51 8.88
C ASP A 11 -27.46 8.03 8.47
N GLU A 12 -28.61 7.53 8.02
CA GLU A 12 -28.88 6.17 7.53
C GLU A 12 -27.75 5.65 6.62
N ASN A 13 -26.84 4.85 7.17
CA ASN A 13 -25.78 4.24 6.38
C ASN A 13 -26.29 2.92 5.81
N PRO A 14 -26.21 2.66 4.48
CA PRO A 14 -26.38 1.31 3.98
C PRO A 14 -25.29 0.49 4.67
N SER A 15 -25.69 -0.54 5.42
CA SER A 15 -24.75 -1.46 6.04
C SER A 15 -23.88 -2.05 4.94
N ILE A 16 -22.72 -1.44 4.69
CA ILE A 16 -21.67 -2.02 3.88
C ILE A 16 -21.36 -3.31 4.61
N ASN A 17 -21.83 -4.43 4.07
CA ASN A 17 -21.51 -5.76 4.57
C ASN A 17 -20.00 -5.87 4.52
N LEU A 18 -19.36 -5.51 5.63
CA LEU A 18 -17.92 -5.46 5.76
C LEU A 18 -17.50 -6.92 5.87
N ILE A 19 -17.28 -7.55 4.71
CA ILE A 19 -16.86 -8.94 4.65
C ILE A 19 -15.51 -9.01 5.36
N HIS A 20 -15.53 -9.44 6.62
CA HIS A 20 -14.36 -9.65 7.44
C HIS A 20 -13.72 -10.99 7.07
N SER A 21 -13.13 -11.03 5.89
CA SER A 21 -12.31 -12.16 5.47
C SER A 21 -10.92 -12.02 6.08
N SER A 22 -10.46 -13.06 6.76
CA SER A 22 -9.06 -13.22 7.10
C SER A 22 -8.29 -13.78 5.91
N TYR A 23 -7.03 -13.36 5.77
CA TYR A 23 -6.14 -13.83 4.71
C TYR A 23 -4.98 -14.60 5.33
N SER A 24 -4.65 -15.76 4.74
CA SER A 24 -3.40 -16.46 5.07
C SER A 24 -2.21 -15.69 4.50
N ARG A 25 -1.00 -16.02 4.96
CA ARG A 25 0.24 -15.40 4.48
C ARG A 25 0.39 -15.55 2.96
N GLU A 26 0.09 -16.73 2.44
CA GLU A 26 0.23 -17.06 1.01
C GLU A 26 -0.69 -16.16 0.17
N LYS A 27 -1.94 -15.98 0.61
CA LYS A 27 -2.90 -15.10 -0.07
C LYS A 27 -2.44 -13.64 -0.05
N MET A 28 -1.87 -13.17 1.07
CA MET A 28 -1.31 -11.82 1.16
C MET A 28 -0.13 -11.60 0.22
N LEU A 29 0.74 -12.61 0.06
CA LEU A 29 1.86 -12.55 -0.87
C LEU A 29 1.38 -12.50 -2.33
N THR A 30 0.33 -13.24 -2.68
CA THR A 30 -0.28 -13.14 -4.02
C THR A 30 -0.82 -11.73 -4.28
N LEU A 31 -1.48 -11.12 -3.28
CA LEU A 31 -2.03 -9.77 -3.41
C LEU A 31 -0.96 -8.69 -3.55
N ASN A 32 0.26 -8.91 -3.05
CA ASN A 32 1.36 -7.95 -3.16
C ASN A 32 1.70 -7.61 -4.62
N GLY A 33 1.52 -8.56 -5.55
CA GLY A 33 1.71 -8.34 -6.98
C GLY A 33 0.57 -7.60 -7.68
N SER A 34 -0.50 -7.24 -6.97
CA SER A 34 -1.65 -6.55 -7.56
C SER A 34 -1.28 -5.15 -8.04
N PRO A 35 -1.78 -4.68 -9.21
CA PRO A 35 -1.53 -3.33 -9.70
C PRO A 35 -1.87 -2.22 -8.71
N ILE A 36 -2.87 -2.44 -7.84
CA ILE A 36 -3.30 -1.47 -6.84
C ILE A 36 -2.20 -1.16 -5.81
N CYS A 37 -1.32 -2.11 -5.53
CA CYS A 37 -0.21 -1.94 -4.58
C CYS A 37 0.88 -0.99 -5.08
N PHE A 38 0.86 -0.63 -6.37
CA PHE A 38 1.80 0.31 -6.97
C PHE A 38 1.21 1.73 -7.14
N LEU A 39 -0.06 1.92 -6.80
CA LEU A 39 -0.70 3.22 -6.80
C LEU A 39 -0.38 3.99 -5.52
N ARG A 40 -0.46 5.32 -5.58
CA ARG A 40 -0.34 6.15 -4.37
C ARG A 40 -1.50 5.83 -3.42
N PRO A 41 -1.24 5.58 -2.13
CA PRO A 41 -2.30 5.35 -1.16
C PRO A 41 -3.26 6.53 -1.06
N ALA A 42 -4.45 6.26 -0.52
CA ALA A 42 -5.35 7.33 -0.11
C ALA A 42 -4.61 8.28 0.87
N LEU A 43 -4.82 9.59 0.70
CA LEU A 43 -4.21 10.63 1.54
C LEU A 43 -2.67 10.70 1.47
N PHE A 44 -2.03 10.14 0.44
CA PHE A 44 -0.57 10.21 0.25
C PHE A 44 0.01 11.64 0.36
N TYR A 45 -0.75 12.65 -0.07
CA TYR A 45 -0.33 14.05 0.01
C TYR A 45 -0.07 14.54 1.44
N ASN A 46 -0.78 14.02 2.44
CA ASN A 46 -0.53 14.37 3.85
C ASN A 46 0.84 13.86 4.28
N VAL A 47 1.21 12.63 3.90
CA VAL A 47 2.52 12.07 4.21
C VAL A 47 3.64 12.88 3.54
N VAL A 48 3.45 13.28 2.28
CA VAL A 48 4.42 14.13 1.56
C VAL A 48 4.63 15.47 2.28
N ARG A 49 3.57 16.07 2.83
CA ARG A 49 3.64 17.36 3.51
C ARG A 49 4.24 17.25 4.91
N ASP A 50 3.77 16.27 5.68
CA ASP A 50 4.01 16.21 7.12
C ASP A 50 5.24 15.35 7.48
N LEU A 51 5.54 14.32 6.69
CA LEU A 51 6.60 13.32 6.95
C LEU A 51 7.29 12.86 5.64
N PRO A 52 7.90 13.78 4.86
CA PRO A 52 8.52 13.45 3.58
C PRO A 52 9.67 12.44 3.70
N GLU A 53 10.35 12.36 4.84
CA GLU A 53 11.47 11.44 5.10
C GLU A 53 11.06 9.96 5.14
N LEU A 54 9.78 9.66 5.36
CA LEU A 54 9.25 8.29 5.32
C LEU A 54 9.06 7.79 3.87
N LEU A 55 9.12 8.69 2.90
CA LEU A 55 9.01 8.33 1.50
C LEU A 55 10.35 7.81 1.02
N ARG A 56 10.38 6.54 0.60
CA ARG A 56 11.52 6.04 -0.17
C ARG A 56 11.55 6.77 -1.49
N LEU A 57 12.72 7.29 -1.84
CA LEU A 57 12.97 7.79 -3.18
C LEU A 57 12.76 6.66 -4.18
N ALA A 58 12.30 7.01 -5.38
CA ALA A 58 12.29 6.05 -6.48
C ALA A 58 13.71 5.50 -6.62
N PRO A 59 13.87 4.16 -6.75
CA PRO A 59 15.18 3.59 -6.99
C PRO A 59 15.81 4.28 -8.20
N SER A 60 17.08 4.64 -8.08
CA SER A 60 17.77 5.26 -9.19
C SER A 60 17.81 4.26 -10.36
N PRO A 61 17.86 4.74 -11.62
CA PRO A 61 18.00 3.84 -12.76
C PRO A 61 19.21 2.90 -12.64
N ASP A 62 20.27 3.31 -11.93
CA ASP A 62 21.47 2.52 -11.70
C ASP A 62 21.25 1.36 -10.70
N ASP A 63 20.37 1.51 -9.72
CA ASP A 63 20.04 0.46 -8.75
C ASP A 63 19.37 -0.76 -9.41
N ARG A 64 18.69 -0.55 -10.55
CA ARG A 64 18.07 -1.62 -11.33
C ARG A 64 19.09 -2.51 -12.03
N LEU A 65 20.24 -1.97 -12.44
CA LEU A 65 21.30 -2.74 -13.09
C LEU A 65 21.95 -3.70 -12.09
N VAL A 66 22.17 -3.27 -10.85
CA VAL A 66 22.74 -4.12 -9.80
C VAL A 66 21.82 -5.31 -9.48
N SER A 67 20.51 -5.09 -9.36
CA SER A 67 19.55 -6.18 -9.09
C SER A 67 19.43 -7.20 -10.23
N LEU A 68 19.60 -6.76 -11.49
CA LEU A 68 19.60 -7.66 -12.65
C LEU A 68 20.92 -8.46 -12.74
N LEU A 69 22.05 -7.82 -12.43
CA LEU A 69 23.38 -8.45 -12.47
C LEU A 69 23.56 -9.48 -11.33
N THR A 70 22.99 -9.25 -10.14
CA THR A 70 23.08 -10.21 -9.03
C THR A 70 22.15 -11.41 -9.20
N THR A 71 21.04 -11.27 -9.93
CA THR A 71 20.14 -12.40 -10.25
C THR A 71 20.76 -13.36 -11.26
N GLN A 72 21.64 -12.87 -12.14
CA GLN A 72 22.32 -13.67 -13.18
C GLN A 72 23.55 -14.44 -12.67
N GLN A 73 23.99 -14.25 -11.41
CA GLN A 73 25.19 -14.92 -10.87
C GLN A 73 24.90 -16.08 -9.90
N SER A 74 23.63 -16.48 -9.75
CA SER A 74 23.22 -17.56 -8.84
C SER A 74 22.68 -18.81 -9.56
N GLU A 75 23.05 -19.01 -10.83
CA GLU A 75 22.97 -20.30 -11.53
C GLU A 75 24.35 -20.94 -11.65
#